data_AF-A0A914D9B0-F1
#
_entry.id   AF-A0A914D9B0-F1
#
_cell.length_a   1.000
_cell.length_b   1.000
_cell.length_c   1.000
_cell.angle_alpha   90.00
_cell.angle_beta   90.00
_cell.angle_gamma   90.00
#
_symmetry.space_group_name_H-M   'P 1'
#
loop_
_entity.id
_entity.type
_entity.pdbx_description
1 polymer ?
#
loop_
_entity_poly.entity_id
_entity_poly.type
_entity_poly.pdbx_seq_one_letter_code
_entity_poly.pdbx_strand_id
1 'polypeptide(L)'
;MGTFVNAHEDAIFTTKPWTWQNDTADGKIWYTSRLRNDAGLDPYRLYNNQTKDNTIIYAFVLDYPDDNIVNFYHVKPTPQTIVTLFGANGQNISMPYTQPFELNGGIQVNIGGLSVKKFPSPAAFAFKIEYAADQDHNPLEE
;
A
#
# COMPACT_ATOMS: atom_id res chain seq x y z
N MET A 1 -15.27 -6.60 -12.05
CA MET A 1 -15.02 -6.94 -10.63
C MET A 1 -14.19 -8.23 -10.48
N GLY A 2 -14.58 -9.36 -11.08
CA GLY A 2 -13.81 -10.62 -10.97
C GLY A 2 -12.33 -10.53 -11.41
N THR A 3 -12.03 -9.86 -12.52
CA THR A 3 -10.64 -9.65 -12.98
C THR A 3 -9.80 -8.85 -11.99
N PHE A 4 -10.39 -7.84 -11.35
CA PHE A 4 -9.72 -7.02 -10.34
C PHE A 4 -9.44 -7.84 -9.08
N VAL A 5 -10.42 -8.58 -8.58
CA VAL A 5 -10.24 -9.44 -7.39
C VAL A 5 -9.17 -10.49 -7.66
N ASN A 6 -9.19 -11.15 -8.82
CA ASN A 6 -8.20 -12.16 -9.19
C ASN A 6 -6.78 -11.58 -9.31
N ALA A 7 -6.64 -10.35 -9.81
CA ALA A 7 -5.34 -9.68 -9.91
C ALA A 7 -4.78 -9.19 -8.56
N HIS A 8 -5.64 -9.04 -7.54
CA HIS A 8 -5.28 -8.48 -6.24
C HIS A 8 -5.63 -9.41 -5.06
N GLU A 9 -5.81 -10.70 -5.30
CA GLU A 9 -6.33 -11.65 -4.30
C GLU A 9 -5.45 -11.69 -3.03
N ASP A 10 -4.13 -11.61 -3.20
CA ASP A 10 -3.14 -11.56 -2.11
C ASP A 10 -3.31 -10.35 -1.21
N ALA A 11 -3.82 -9.24 -1.76
CA ALA A 11 -4.07 -8.00 -1.06
C ALA A 11 -5.47 -7.95 -0.40
N ILE A 12 -6.34 -8.92 -0.69
CA ILE A 12 -7.74 -8.92 -0.23
C ILE A 12 -8.03 -10.06 0.76
N PHE A 13 -7.76 -11.32 0.39
CA PHE A 13 -8.30 -12.46 1.15
C PHE A 13 -7.46 -12.86 2.38
N THR A 14 -6.18 -12.51 2.39
CA THR A 14 -5.25 -12.90 3.48
C THR A 14 -4.67 -11.71 4.23
N THR A 15 -5.32 -10.56 4.11
CA THR A 15 -4.88 -9.31 4.71
C THR A 15 -5.78 -8.92 5.90
N LYS A 16 -5.24 -8.06 6.75
CA LYS A 16 -5.98 -7.36 7.81
C LYS A 16 -5.78 -5.85 7.60
N PRO A 17 -6.61 -4.99 8.20
CA PRO A 17 -6.35 -3.55 8.26
C PRO A 17 -4.90 -3.25 8.64
N TRP A 18 -4.29 -2.29 7.94
CA TRP A 18 -3.00 -1.74 8.36
C TRP A 18 -3.23 -0.73 9.51
N THR A 19 -2.15 -0.37 10.22
CA THR A 19 -2.23 0.59 11.32
C THR A 19 -2.79 1.95 10.88
N TRP A 20 -2.49 2.40 9.66
CA TRP A 20 -3.21 3.50 9.01
C TRP A 20 -4.15 2.92 7.96
N GLN A 21 -5.48 3.08 8.11
CA GLN A 21 -6.43 2.49 7.16
C GLN A 21 -6.71 3.37 5.94
N ASN A 22 -6.56 4.68 6.09
CA ASN A 22 -6.85 5.67 5.05
C ASN A 22 -5.87 6.83 5.17
N ASP A 23 -5.35 7.32 4.05
CA ASP A 23 -4.68 8.62 4.02
C ASP A 23 -5.77 9.71 4.01
N THR A 24 -6.01 10.32 5.17
CA THR A 24 -7.05 11.34 5.37
C THR A 24 -6.85 12.62 4.54
N ALA A 25 -5.64 12.85 4.01
CA ALA A 25 -5.34 14.01 3.16
C ALA A 25 -6.05 13.95 1.79
N ASP A 26 -6.10 12.77 1.17
CA ASP A 26 -6.70 12.59 -0.16
C ASP A 26 -8.00 11.76 -0.11
N GLY A 27 -8.21 10.95 0.94
CA GLY A 27 -9.41 10.11 1.13
C GLY A 27 -9.64 9.05 0.05
N LYS A 28 -8.68 8.87 -0.86
CA LYS A 28 -8.74 8.02 -2.06
C LYS A 28 -7.87 6.77 -1.96
N ILE A 29 -7.13 6.62 -0.86
CA ILE A 29 -6.21 5.49 -0.67
C ILE A 29 -6.66 4.69 0.55
N TRP A 30 -6.94 3.41 0.32
CA TRP A 30 -7.28 2.46 1.38
C TRP A 30 -6.15 1.47 1.59
N TYR A 31 -5.81 1.18 2.84
CA TYR A 31 -4.70 0.28 3.16
C TYR A 31 -5.16 -1.02 3.79
N THR A 32 -4.52 -2.10 3.37
CA THR A 32 -4.51 -3.37 4.10
C THR A 32 -3.06 -3.83 4.27
N SER A 33 -2.85 -4.86 5.05
CA SER A 33 -1.52 -5.41 5.26
C SER A 33 -1.54 -6.91 5.48
N ARG A 34 -0.41 -7.54 5.16
CA ARG A 34 -0.13 -8.93 5.46
C ARG A 34 1.16 -9.02 6.26
N LEU A 35 1.22 -9.97 7.18
CA LEU A 35 2.46 -10.33 7.86
C LEU A 35 3.10 -11.51 7.13
N ARG A 36 4.42 -11.46 6.95
CA ARG A 36 5.20 -12.59 6.40
C ARG A 36 5.20 -13.77 7.37
N ASN A 37 5.20 -13.46 8.66
CA ASN A 37 5.13 -14.40 9.76
C ASN A 37 4.22 -13.84 10.85
N ASP A 38 3.10 -14.51 11.11
CA ASP A 38 2.20 -14.18 12.20
C ASP A 38 2.15 -15.26 13.30
N ALA A 39 3.12 -16.18 13.30
CA ALA A 39 3.24 -17.19 14.34
C ALA A 39 3.37 -16.53 15.72
N GLY A 40 2.50 -16.92 16.64
CA GLY A 40 2.47 -16.39 18.01
C GLY A 40 1.72 -15.08 18.19
N LEU A 41 1.15 -14.50 17.12
CA LEU A 41 0.24 -13.36 17.24
C LEU A 41 -1.20 -13.83 17.44
N ASP A 42 -2.02 -12.98 18.06
CA ASP A 42 -3.45 -13.23 18.20
C ASP A 42 -4.10 -13.34 16.79
N PRO A 43 -4.74 -14.48 16.44
CA PRO A 43 -5.44 -14.61 15.16
C PRO A 43 -6.64 -13.64 15.04
N TYR A 44 -7.22 -13.21 16.16
CA TYR A 44 -8.37 -12.31 16.23
C TYR A 44 -7.98 -10.82 16.27
N ARG A 45 -6.68 -10.50 16.17
CA ARG A 45 -6.22 -9.10 16.05
C ARG A 45 -6.97 -8.36 14.94
N LEU A 46 -7.38 -7.13 15.24
CA LEU A 46 -8.18 -6.31 14.34
C LEU A 46 -7.35 -5.64 13.24
N TYR A 47 -6.05 -5.45 13.47
CA TYR A 47 -5.11 -4.84 12.53
C TYR A 47 -3.73 -5.49 12.67
N ASN A 48 -2.81 -5.21 11.74
CA ASN A 48 -1.41 -5.59 11.88
C ASN A 48 -0.55 -4.38 12.26
N ASN A 49 0.33 -4.58 13.25
CA ASN A 49 1.38 -3.61 13.56
C ASN A 49 2.36 -3.47 12.39
N GLN A 50 2.92 -2.26 12.24
CA GLN A 50 3.90 -1.97 11.21
C GLN A 50 5.31 -2.30 11.69
N THR A 51 5.89 -3.36 11.14
CA THR A 51 7.29 -3.72 11.35
C THR A 51 7.97 -3.95 10.01
N LYS A 52 9.22 -3.51 9.88
CA LYS A 52 9.94 -3.44 8.62
C LYS A 52 10.05 -4.79 7.92
N ASP A 53 10.52 -5.80 8.62
CA ASP A 53 10.83 -7.08 8.01
C ASP A 53 9.62 -8.01 7.91
N ASN A 54 8.54 -7.73 8.65
CA ASN A 54 7.37 -8.60 8.68
C ASN A 54 6.17 -8.06 7.91
N THR A 55 5.95 -6.75 7.89
CA THR A 55 4.72 -6.16 7.34
C THR A 55 4.88 -5.86 5.85
N ILE A 56 3.93 -6.34 5.06
CA ILE A 56 3.69 -5.97 3.67
C ILE A 56 2.45 -5.08 3.66
N ILE A 57 2.59 -3.87 3.16
CA ILE A 57 1.49 -2.90 3.05
C ILE A 57 0.92 -2.99 1.63
N TYR A 58 -0.40 -3.04 1.52
CA TYR A 58 -1.11 -2.93 0.26
C TYR A 58 -1.92 -1.64 0.25
N ALA A 59 -1.64 -0.77 -0.71
CA ALA A 59 -2.30 0.52 -0.86
C ALA A 59 -3.21 0.49 -2.08
N PHE A 60 -4.53 0.51 -1.87
CA PHE A 60 -5.53 0.57 -2.92
C PHE A 60 -5.84 2.02 -3.24
N VAL A 61 -5.50 2.46 -4.44
CA VAL A 61 -5.84 3.77 -4.97
C VAL A 61 -7.18 3.64 -5.70
N LEU A 62 -8.21 4.32 -5.19
CA LEU A 62 -9.61 4.18 -5.61
C LEU A 62 -10.04 5.23 -6.65
N ASP A 63 -9.13 6.10 -7.06
CA ASP A 63 -9.35 7.11 -8.07
C ASP A 63 -8.02 7.49 -8.72
N TYR A 64 -8.01 7.71 -10.03
CA TYR A 64 -6.78 8.04 -10.73
C TYR A 64 -6.38 9.50 -10.47
N PRO A 65 -5.16 9.80 -9.97
CA PRO A 65 -4.77 11.17 -9.70
C PRO A 65 -4.53 11.96 -10.99
N ASP A 66 -5.08 13.19 -11.07
CA ASP A 66 -5.01 14.05 -12.25
C ASP A 66 -3.57 14.44 -12.62
N ASP A 67 -2.71 14.61 -11.62
CA ASP A 67 -1.29 14.97 -11.76
C ASP A 67 -0.37 13.76 -11.96
N ASN A 68 -0.93 12.54 -11.98
CA ASN A 68 -0.21 11.27 -12.01
C ASN A 68 0.71 11.06 -10.80
N ILE A 69 0.40 11.67 -9.66
CA ILE A 69 1.17 11.54 -8.44
C ILE A 69 0.33 10.80 -7.39
N VAL A 70 0.91 9.76 -6.80
CA VAL A 70 0.32 9.08 -5.65
C VAL A 70 1.18 9.38 -4.43
N ASN A 71 0.57 9.98 -3.42
CA ASN A 71 1.20 10.31 -2.15
C ASN A 71 0.81 9.27 -1.11
N PHE A 72 1.79 8.63 -0.48
CA PHE A 72 1.56 7.75 0.66
C PHE A 72 2.06 8.45 1.92
N TYR A 73 1.17 9.17 2.58
CA TYR A 73 1.52 10.08 3.67
C TYR A 73 2.03 9.35 4.90
N HIS A 74 1.49 8.18 5.19
CA HIS A 74 1.87 7.42 6.37
C HIS A 74 2.98 6.40 6.12
N VAL A 75 3.44 6.22 4.87
CA VAL A 75 4.50 5.25 4.55
C VAL A 75 5.87 5.85 4.83
N LYS A 76 6.45 5.48 5.98
CA LYS A 76 7.83 5.83 6.32
C LYS A 76 8.80 4.85 5.66
N PRO A 77 9.78 5.33 4.91
CA PRO A 77 10.65 4.44 4.16
C PRO A 77 11.96 4.08 4.84
N THR A 78 12.63 3.08 4.26
CA THR A 78 14.00 2.67 4.56
C THR A 78 14.81 2.53 3.27
N PRO A 79 16.15 2.39 3.34
CA PRO A 79 16.96 2.11 2.16
C PRO A 79 16.60 0.79 1.45
N GLN A 80 15.86 -0.12 2.10
CA GLN A 80 15.39 -1.37 1.53
C GLN A 80 13.94 -1.30 1.04
N THR A 81 13.26 -0.16 1.15
CA THR A 81 11.85 -0.06 0.75
C THR A 81 11.68 -0.38 -0.73
N ILE A 82 10.74 -1.27 -1.03
CA ILE A 82 10.36 -1.62 -2.40
C ILE A 82 8.90 -1.24 -2.57
N VAL A 83 8.62 -0.46 -3.63
CA VAL A 83 7.26 -0.13 -4.04
C VAL A 83 6.99 -0.78 -5.38
N THR A 84 5.91 -1.56 -5.44
CA THR A 84 5.54 -2.33 -6.63
C THR A 84 4.11 -2.01 -7.00
N LEU A 85 3.86 -1.56 -8.22
CA LEU A 85 2.51 -1.56 -8.78
C LEU A 85 2.10 -3.03 -9.00
N PHE A 86 1.07 -3.45 -8.28
CA PHE A 86 0.66 -4.84 -8.16
C PHE A 86 -0.45 -5.16 -9.17
N GLY A 87 -0.36 -6.30 -9.85
CA GLY A 87 -1.44 -6.81 -10.71
C GLY A 87 -1.68 -6.05 -12.03
N ALA A 88 -0.78 -5.17 -12.46
CA ALA A 88 -0.87 -4.42 -13.71
C ALA A 88 -0.78 -5.35 -14.93
N ASN A 89 -1.94 -5.71 -15.53
CA ASN A 89 -2.06 -6.75 -16.55
C ASN A 89 -1.41 -8.10 -16.14
N GLY A 90 -1.54 -8.46 -14.85
CA GLY A 90 -0.91 -9.67 -14.30
C GLY A 90 0.60 -9.56 -14.09
N GLN A 91 1.17 -8.36 -14.19
CA GLN A 91 2.57 -8.08 -13.92
C GLN A 91 2.74 -7.21 -12.68
N ASN A 92 3.86 -7.40 -12.01
CA ASN A 92 4.31 -6.56 -10.90
C ASN A 92 5.41 -5.64 -11.42
N ILE A 93 5.23 -4.33 -11.27
CA ILE A 93 6.15 -3.32 -11.80
C ILE A 93 6.79 -2.59 -10.62
N SER A 94 8.11 -2.68 -10.48
CA SER A 94 8.84 -1.89 -9.49
C SER A 94 8.76 -0.41 -9.86
N MET A 95 8.38 0.41 -8.88
CA MET A 95 8.14 1.84 -9.06
C MET A 95 9.18 2.65 -8.30
N PRO A 96 9.83 3.63 -8.94
CA PRO A 96 10.64 4.60 -8.22
C PRO A 96 9.75 5.47 -7.34
N TYR A 97 10.30 5.96 -6.24
CA TYR A 97 9.64 6.90 -5.34
C TYR A 97 10.60 8.03 -4.96
N THR A 98 10.08 9.13 -4.44
CA THR A 98 10.86 10.24 -3.83
C THR A 98 10.58 10.35 -2.33
N GLN A 99 11.57 10.78 -1.54
CA GLN A 99 11.50 10.84 -0.07
C GLN A 99 12.37 11.94 0.54
N PRO A 100 12.05 12.36 1.78
CA PRO A 100 10.70 12.47 2.33
C PRO A 100 10.03 13.73 1.74
N PHE A 101 8.78 13.62 1.29
CA PHE A 101 8.07 14.81 0.78
C PHE A 101 7.37 15.61 1.91
N GLU A 102 7.26 15.05 3.12
CA GLU A 102 6.62 15.66 4.29
C GLU A 102 7.47 15.54 5.56
N LEU A 103 7.22 16.46 6.52
CA LEU A 103 7.91 16.55 7.82
C LEU A 103 7.81 15.26 8.67
N ASN A 104 6.75 14.48 8.49
CA ASN A 104 6.47 13.28 9.29
C ASN A 104 6.86 11.96 8.59
N GLY A 105 7.58 12.05 7.47
CA GLY A 105 7.87 10.91 6.60
C GLY A 105 6.70 10.60 5.68
N GLY A 106 6.99 10.01 4.53
CA GLY A 106 6.04 9.79 3.45
C GLY A 106 6.80 9.57 2.15
N ILE A 107 6.20 8.86 1.21
CA ILE A 107 6.78 8.63 -0.11
C ILE A 107 5.82 9.04 -1.21
N GLN A 108 6.38 9.51 -2.32
CA GLN A 108 5.61 9.89 -3.50
C GLN A 108 6.00 9.01 -4.68
N VAL A 109 5.01 8.54 -5.44
CA VAL A 109 5.20 7.72 -6.65
C VAL A 109 4.58 8.42 -7.84
N ASN A 110 5.39 8.63 -8.89
CA ASN A 110 4.90 9.16 -10.17
C ASN A 110 4.48 8.00 -11.09
N ILE A 111 3.22 7.99 -11.50
CA ILE A 111 2.64 6.97 -12.39
C ILE A 111 2.53 7.42 -13.85
N GLY A 112 2.92 8.65 -14.20
CA GLY A 112 2.69 9.25 -15.52
C GLY A 112 3.45 8.58 -16.68
N GLY A 113 4.50 7.81 -16.37
CA GLY A 113 5.20 6.97 -17.34
C GLY A 113 4.49 5.64 -17.67
N LEU A 114 3.40 5.31 -16.97
CA LEU A 114 2.64 4.08 -17.17
C LEU A 114 1.51 4.31 -18.19
N SER A 115 1.43 3.45 -19.19
CA SER A 115 0.26 3.46 -20.07
C SER A 115 -0.98 3.05 -19.28
N VAL A 116 -2.03 3.86 -19.31
CA VAL A 116 -3.31 3.62 -18.61
C VAL A 116 -3.93 2.25 -18.98
N LYS A 117 -3.58 1.69 -20.14
CA LYS A 117 -3.96 0.33 -20.56
C LYS A 117 -3.34 -0.80 -19.70
N LYS A 118 -2.45 -0.47 -18.78
CA LYS A 118 -1.83 -1.42 -17.83
C LYS A 118 -2.62 -1.58 -16.54
N PHE A 119 -3.61 -0.71 -16.27
CA PHE A 119 -4.43 -0.85 -15.08
C PHE A 119 -5.51 -1.90 -15.31
N PRO A 120 -5.65 -2.88 -14.40
CA PRO A 120 -6.64 -3.95 -14.53
C PRO A 120 -8.09 -3.45 -14.41
N SER A 121 -8.28 -2.22 -13.92
CA SER A 121 -9.56 -1.53 -13.82
C SER A 121 -9.33 -0.02 -13.98
N PRO A 122 -10.25 0.71 -14.64
CA PRO A 122 -10.23 2.18 -14.63
C PRO A 122 -10.61 2.77 -13.27
N ALA A 123 -11.18 1.95 -12.36
CA ALA A 123 -11.73 2.43 -11.09
C ALA A 123 -10.78 2.27 -9.90
N ALA A 124 -9.78 1.40 -9.98
CA ALA A 124 -8.83 1.21 -8.88
C ALA A 124 -7.58 0.45 -9.32
N PHE A 125 -6.50 0.68 -8.60
CA PHE A 125 -5.24 -0.06 -8.70
C PHE A 125 -4.57 -0.17 -7.34
N ALA A 126 -3.61 -1.07 -7.19
CA ALA A 126 -2.95 -1.26 -5.90
C ALA A 126 -1.42 -1.26 -6.00
N PHE A 127 -0.79 -0.79 -4.92
CA PHE A 127 0.63 -0.97 -4.69
C PHE A 127 0.88 -1.97 -3.59
N LYS A 128 1.95 -2.73 -3.75
CA LYS A 128 2.58 -3.53 -2.70
C LYS A 128 3.83 -2.80 -2.24
N ILE A 129 3.91 -2.53 -0.94
CA ILE A 129 5.02 -1.82 -0.31
C ILE A 129 5.65 -2.75 0.73
N GLU A 130 6.96 -2.94 0.62
CA GLU A 130 7.74 -3.85 1.45
C GLU A 130 8.88 -3.09 2.13
N TYR A 131 9.25 -3.51 3.34
CA TYR A 131 10.37 -2.94 4.11
C TYR A 131 10.21 -1.44 4.41
N ALA A 132 8.97 -0.96 4.58
CA ALA A 132 8.71 0.34 5.20
C ALA A 132 9.14 0.32 6.67
N ALA A 133 9.58 1.45 7.22
CA ALA A 133 10.10 1.54 8.58
C ALA A 133 9.07 1.09 9.64
N ASP A 134 9.57 0.72 10.83
CA ASP A 134 8.72 0.41 11.98
C ASP A 134 7.88 1.64 12.37
N GLN A 135 6.64 1.39 12.79
CA GLN A 135 5.77 2.44 13.33
C GLN A 135 5.00 1.93 14.53
N ASP A 136 5.01 2.75 15.57
CA ASP A 136 4.21 2.55 16.77
C ASP A 136 2.98 3.45 16.68
N HIS A 137 1.93 2.93 16.06
CA HIS A 137 0.62 3.58 15.96
C HIS A 137 -0.46 2.54 16.27
N ASN A 138 -1.44 2.93 17.08
CA ASN A 138 -2.59 2.12 17.44
C ASN A 138 -3.88 2.80 16.91
N PRO A 139 -4.52 2.27 15.86
CA PRO A 139 -5.72 2.86 15.27
C PRO A 139 -6.97 2.77 16.16
N LEU A 140 -6.90 2.12 17.32
CA LEU A 140 -8.02 1.97 18.25
C LEU A 140 -8.03 3.04 19.36
N GLU A 141 -7.01 3.89 19.42
CA GLU A 141 -6.84 4.91 20.46
C GLU A 141 -7.10 6.36 19.96
N GLU A 142 -7.64 6.52 18.75
CA GLU A 142 -8.01 7.82 18.16
C GLU A 142 -9.42 8.29 18.51
#